data_AF-A0A6C0AUS6-F1
#
_entry.id   AF-A0A6C0AUS6-F1
#
_cell.length_a   1.000
_cell.length_b   1.000
_cell.length_c   1.000
_cell.angle_alpha   90.00
_cell.angle_beta   90.00
_cell.angle_gamma   90.00
#
_symmetry.space_group_name_H-M   'P 1'
#
loop_
_entity.id
_entity.type
_entity.pdbx_description
1 polymer ?
#
loop_
_entity_poly.entity_id
_entity_poly.type
_entity_poly.pdbx_seq_one_letter_code
_entity_poly.pdbx_strand_id
1 'polypeptide(L)' 'MPSIKGIIQVHKLAASILLFFILFTIIHMLKPTLLYNEEGGFRPFGVGYRHKTVIPIWLVSIILAIFSYLAVLYYLAFM' A
#
# COMPACT_ATOMS: atom_id res chain seq x y z
N MET A 1 -32.11 -2.87 2.00
CA MET A 1 -30.71 -3.17 2.41
C MET A 1 -29.80 -2.16 1.71
N PRO A 2 -28.84 -1.53 2.40
CA PRO A 2 -27.89 -0.66 1.72
C PRO A 2 -27.10 -1.47 0.69
N SER A 3 -26.94 -0.94 -0.52
CA SER A 3 -26.10 -1.56 -1.54
C SER A 3 -24.64 -1.56 -1.08
N ILE A 4 -23.83 -2.51 -1.56
CA ILE A 4 -22.40 -2.58 -1.24
C ILE A 4 -21.72 -1.24 -1.52
N LYS A 5 -22.05 -0.62 -2.67
CA LYS A 5 -21.59 0.72 -3.04
C LYS A 5 -22.00 1.78 -2.01
N GLY A 6 -23.25 1.74 -1.53
CA GLY A 6 -23.73 2.64 -0.48
C GLY A 6 -22.95 2.50 0.84
N ILE A 7 -22.63 1.26 1.25
CA ILE A 7 -21.83 1.01 2.45
C ILE A 7 -20.41 1.59 2.30
N ILE A 8 -19.78 1.38 1.15
CA ILE A 8 -18.43 1.90 0.83
C ILE A 8 -18.44 3.43 0.77
N GLN A 9 -19.50 4.04 0.23
CA GLN A 9 -19.64 5.50 0.17
C GLN A 9 -19.68 6.14 1.56
N VAL A 10 -20.41 5.52 2.49
CA VAL A 10 -20.47 5.97 3.89
C VAL A 10 -19.12 5.74 4.60
N HIS A 11 -18.50 4.57 4.40
CA HIS A 11 -17.28 4.15 5.10
C HIS A 11 -16.02 4.19 4.22
N LYS A 12 -15.91 5.20 3.37
CA LYS A 12 -14.80 5.33 2.40
C LYS A 12 -13.41 5.24 3.02
N LEU A 13 -13.22 5.83 4.21
CA LEU A 13 -11.95 5.77 4.94
C LEU A 13 -11.60 4.34 5.36
N ALA A 14 -12.56 3.63 5.99
CA ALA A 14 -12.35 2.26 6.43
C ALA A 14 -12.08 1.32 5.25
N ALA A 15 -12.83 1.47 4.14
CA ALA A 15 -12.58 0.73 2.91
C ALA A 15 -11.17 0.98 2.35
N SER A 16 -10.69 2.22 2.40
CA SER A 16 -9.35 2.59 1.94
C SER A 16 -8.25 2.01 2.82
N ILE A 17 -8.45 2.03 4.14
CA ILE A 17 -7.52 1.45 5.11
C ILE A 17 -7.46 -0.08 4.93
N LEU A 18 -8.61 -0.74 4.75
CA LEU A 18 -8.66 -2.18 4.50
C LEU A 18 -7.92 -2.54 3.21
N LEU A 19 -8.16 -1.81 2.12
CA LEU A 19 -7.44 -1.98 0.86
C LEU A 19 -5.93 -1.80 1.03
N PHE A 20 -5.51 -0.75 1.75
CA PHE A 20 -4.11 -0.52 2.07
C PHE A 20 -3.49 -1.71 2.81
N PHE A 21 -4.15 -2.23 3.86
CA PHE A 21 -3.63 -3.38 4.62
C PHE A 21 -3.51 -4.64 3.77
N ILE A 22 -4.47 -4.91 2.89
CA ILE A 22 -4.41 -6.06 1.97
C ILE A 22 -3.19 -5.92 1.06
N LEU A 23 -3.03 -4.78 0.38
CA LEU A 23 -1.92 -4.55 -0.53
C LEU A 23 -0.57 -4.54 0.18
N PHE A 24 -0.49 -3.92 1.35
CA PHE A 24 0.75 -3.82 2.12
C PHE A 24 1.17 -5.19 2.68
N THR A 25 0.19 -6.01 3.08
CA THR A 25 0.43 -7.42 3.46
C THR A 25 0.98 -8.23 2.29
N ILE A 26 0.41 -8.08 1.10
CA ILE A 26 0.93 -8.75 -0.11
C ILE A 26 2.39 -8.37 -0.35
N ILE A 27 2.76 -7.09 -0.22
CA ILE A 27 4.16 -6.64 -0.32
C ILE A 27 5.05 -7.32 0.72
N HIS A 28 4.59 -7.45 1.96
CA HIS A 28 5.33 -8.11 3.05
C HIS A 28 5.48 -9.61 2.86
N MET A 29 4.51 -10.26 2.22
CA MET A 29 4.59 -11.69 1.89
C MET A 29 5.54 -11.95 0.73
N LEU A 30 5.50 -11.09 -0.30
CA LEU A 30 6.37 -11.22 -1.48
C LEU A 30 7.83 -10.82 -1.21
N LYS A 31 8.06 -9.98 -0.18
CA LYS A 31 9.39 -9.46 0.21
C LYS A 31 10.25 -9.04 -0.99
N PRO A 32 9.78 -8.09 -1.82
CA PRO A 32 10.50 -7.72 -3.04
C PRO A 32 11.94 -7.29 -2.73
N THR A 33 12.88 -7.73 -3.55
CA THR A 33 14.33 -7.50 -3.35
C THR A 33 14.72 -6.02 -3.33
N LEU A 34 13.87 -5.13 -3.84
CA LEU A 34 14.03 -3.66 -3.76
C LEU A 34 13.86 -3.13 -2.32
N LEU A 35 12.99 -3.75 -1.51
CA LEU A 35 12.60 -3.29 -0.18
C LEU A 35 13.19 -4.17 0.93
N TYR A 36 13.41 -5.45 0.64
CA TYR A 36 13.91 -6.44 1.59
C TYR A 36 15.30 -6.95 1.19
N ASN A 37 16.11 -7.25 2.20
CA ASN A 37 17.37 -7.97 2.03
C ASN A 37 17.09 -9.48 1.92
N GLU A 38 18.13 -10.26 1.62
CA GLU A 38 18.03 -11.73 1.48
C GLU A 38 17.66 -12.42 2.80
N GLU A 39 17.94 -11.77 3.93
CA GLU A 39 17.60 -12.22 5.28
C GLU A 39 16.14 -11.86 5.67
N GLY A 40 15.40 -11.17 4.80
CA GLY A 40 14.01 -10.75 5.01
C GLY A 40 13.81 -9.53 5.91
N GLY A 41 14.88 -8.82 6.27
CA GLY A 41 14.85 -7.49 6.90
C GLY A 41 14.70 -6.37 5.87
N PHE A 42 14.32 -5.17 6.34
CA PHE A 42 14.20 -4.00 5.46
C PHE A 42 15.55 -3.48 4.99
N ARG A 43 15.66 -3.12 3.72
CA ARG A 43 16.83 -2.41 3.21
C ARG A 43 16.85 -0.98 3.76
N PRO A 44 17.97 -0.54 4.36
CA PRO A 44 18.09 0.84 4.80
C PRO A 44 18.12 1.79 3.61
N PHE A 45 17.59 3.00 3.80
CA PHE A 45 17.71 4.06 2.82
C PHE A 45 19.19 4.41 2.56
N GLY A 46 19.54 4.65 1.29
CA GLY A 46 20.85 5.16 0.91
C GLY A 46 21.11 5.10 -0.60
N VAL A 47 22.08 5.89 -1.05
CA VAL A 47 22.55 5.98 -2.45
C VAL A 47 23.99 5.46 -2.56
N GLY A 48 24.33 4.82 -3.68
CA GLY A 48 25.72 4.46 -4.01
C GLY A 48 26.26 3.15 -3.39
N TYR A 49 25.45 2.39 -2.66
CA TYR A 49 25.86 1.10 -2.06
C TYR A 49 24.91 -0.04 -2.42
N ARG A 50 25.45 -1.23 -2.74
CA ARG A 50 24.68 -2.41 -3.18
C ARG A 50 23.61 -2.92 -2.19
N HIS A 51 23.77 -2.64 -0.90
CA HIS A 51 22.87 -3.13 0.16
C HIS A 51 21.93 -2.04 0.71
N LYS A 52 21.84 -0.89 0.04
CA LYS A 52 20.90 0.19 0.37
C LYS A 52 19.80 0.28 -0.69
N THR A 53 18.67 0.87 -0.33
CA THR A 53 17.60 1.18 -1.28
C THR A 53 17.37 2.68 -1.34
N VAL A 54 17.09 3.20 -2.53
CA VAL A 54 16.61 4.58 -2.71
C VAL A 54 15.11 4.72 -2.43
N ILE A 55 14.40 3.59 -2.33
CA ILE A 55 12.95 3.52 -2.09
C ILE A 55 12.74 2.84 -0.73
N PRO A 56 12.70 3.60 0.38
CA PRO A 56 12.51 3.03 1.69
C PRO A 56 11.04 2.61 1.89
N ILE A 57 10.82 1.64 2.78
CA ILE A 57 9.48 1.05 3.01
C ILE A 57 8.43 2.08 3.45
N TRP A 58 8.83 3.10 4.20
CA TRP A 58 7.92 4.18 4.63
C TRP A 58 7.43 5.04 3.46
N LEU A 59 8.24 5.21 2.41
CA LEU A 59 7.83 5.96 1.22
C LEU A 59 6.80 5.14 0.43
N VAL A 60 7.06 3.84 0.30
CA VAL A 60 6.11 2.90 -0.33
C VAL A 60 4.79 2.87 0.43
N SER A 61 4.79 2.85 1.76
CA SER A 61 3.55 2.82 2.55
C SER A 61 2.72 4.09 2.37
N ILE A 62 3.35 5.28 2.35
CA ILE A 62 2.65 6.55 2.10
C ILE A 62 2.01 6.56 0.72
N ILE A 63 2.79 6.21 -0.31
CA ILE A 63 2.32 6.15 -1.70
C ILE A 63 1.15 5.18 -1.81
N LEU A 64 1.28 3.97 -1.24
CA LEU A 64 0.24 2.95 -1.27
C LEU A 64 -1.04 3.39 -0.56
N ALA A 65 -0.95 4.10 0.55
CA ALA A 65 -2.10 4.63 1.27
C ALA A 65 -2.86 5.68 0.43
N ILE A 66 -2.13 6.60 -0.22
CA ILE A 66 -2.71 7.61 -1.13
C ILE A 66 -3.43 6.91 -2.28
N PHE A 67 -2.77 5.96 -2.95
CA PHE A 67 -3.38 5.22 -4.05
C PHE A 67 -4.57 4.36 -3.62
N SER A 68 -4.57 3.80 -2.40
CA SER A 68 -5.71 3.06 -1.87
C SER A 68 -6.94 3.95 -1.72
N TYR A 69 -6.76 5.17 -1.20
CA TYR A 69 -7.85 6.14 -1.09
C TYR A 69 -8.36 6.59 -2.48
N LEU A 70 -7.45 6.90 -3.41
CA LEU A 70 -7.81 7.27 -4.77
C LEU A 70 -8.54 6.14 -5.50
N ALA A 71 -8.15 4.88 -5.30
CA ALA A 71 -8.81 3.72 -5.88
C ALA A 71 -10.25 3.57 -5.37
N VAL A 72 -10.48 3.77 -4.06
CA VAL A 72 -11.85 3.75 -3.49
C VAL A 72 -12.69 4.90 -4.04
N LEU A 73 -12.14 6.10 -4.18
CA LEU A 73 -12.85 7.22 -4.80
C LEU A 73 -13.18 6.97 -6.28
N TYR A 74 -12.21 6.42 -7.03
CA TYR A 74 -12.41 6.05 -8.43
C TYR A 74 -13.54 5.01 -8.57
N TYR A 75 -13.51 3.97 -7.73
CA TYR A 75 -14.57 2.97 -7.69
C TYR A 75 -15.94 3.61 -7.46
N LEU A 76 -16.08 4.49 -6.45
CA LEU A 76 -17.35 5.15 -6.16
C LEU A 76 -17.84 6.09 -7.28
N ALA A 77 -16.92 6.74 -7.99
CA ALA A 77 -17.24 7.71 -9.03
C ALA A 77 -17.68 7.04 -10.34
N PHE A 78 -17.05 5.92 -10.73
CA PHE A 78 -17.19 5.35 -12.08
C PHE A 78 -17.80 3.96 -12.14
N MET A 79 -17.91 3.24 -11.01
CA MET A 79 -18.57 1.93 -10.90
C MET A 79 -19.78 2.06 -9.98
#